data_AF-A0A2T5GKB1-F1
#
_entry.id   AF-A0A2T5GKB1-F1
#
_cell.length_a   1.000
_cell.length_b   1.000
_cell.length_c   1.000
_cell.angle_alpha   90.00
_cell.angle_beta   90.00
_cell.angle_gamma   90.00
#
_symmetry.space_group_name_H-M   'P 1'
#
loop_
_entity.id
_entity.type
_entity.pdbx_description
1 polymer ?
#
loop_
_entity_poly.entity_id
_entity_poly.type
_entity_poly.pdbx_seq_one_letter_code
_entity_poly.pdbx_strand_id
1 'polypeptide(L)'
;MKIITLAAPTVVNSNPHIRTGGELRYPSEGPLTVSDDEAKRLKDNNLLDGDPENVPDANPNADLVGLKPAELKVIALKEGAPLNDATKADDMIAAIVAHRSKEA
;
A
#
# COMPACT_ATOMS: atom_id res chain seq x y z
N MET A 1 8.15 3.57 -3.25
CA MET A 1 7.01 4.02 -2.42
C MET A 1 7.19 3.36 -1.07
N LYS A 2 7.07 4.09 0.04
CA LYS A 2 7.20 3.56 1.41
C LYS A 2 5.91 3.76 2.18
N ILE A 3 5.58 2.84 3.08
CA ILE A 3 4.61 3.12 4.13
C ILE A 3 5.30 3.91 5.24
N ILE A 4 4.62 4.92 5.75
CA ILE A 4 5.05 5.70 6.89
C ILE A 4 3.95 5.77 7.95
N THR A 5 4.34 6.03 9.19
CA THR A 5 3.42 6.46 10.24
C THR A 5 3.82 7.87 10.68
N LEU A 6 2.86 8.77 10.81
CA LEU A 6 3.11 10.16 11.19
C LEU A 6 3.18 10.29 12.71
N ALA A 7 4.15 11.06 13.22
CA ALA A 7 4.24 11.39 14.64
C ALA A 7 3.31 12.54 15.06
N ALA A 8 2.96 13.41 14.11
CA ALA A 8 2.12 14.58 14.33
C ALA A 8 1.36 14.95 13.04
N PRO A 9 0.27 15.74 13.14
CA PRO A 9 -0.45 16.23 11.98
C PRO A 9 0.50 16.95 11.01
N THR A 10 0.57 16.47 9.77
CA THR A 10 1.60 16.88 8.81
C THR A 10 1.03 16.99 7.41
N VAL A 11 1.54 17.95 6.63
CA VAL A 11 1.23 18.08 5.21
C VAL A 11 2.11 17.11 4.41
N VAL A 12 1.48 16.20 3.69
CA VAL A 12 2.11 15.16 2.85
C VAL A 12 1.82 15.40 1.37
N ASN A 13 2.59 14.75 0.49
CA ASN A 13 2.47 14.85 -0.97
C ASN A 13 2.55 16.30 -1.47
N SER A 14 3.32 17.14 -0.76
CA SER A 14 3.50 18.53 -1.12
C SER A 14 4.49 18.64 -2.27
N ASN A 15 4.05 19.20 -3.41
CA ASN A 15 4.95 19.45 -4.52
C ASN A 15 5.86 20.63 -4.18
N PRO A 16 7.19 20.47 -4.07
CA PRO A 16 8.08 21.55 -3.65
C PRO A 16 8.10 22.74 -4.64
N HIS A 17 7.66 22.53 -5.88
CA HIS A 17 7.59 23.58 -6.91
C HIS A 17 6.28 24.38 -6.88
N ILE A 18 5.22 23.83 -6.25
CA ILE A 18 3.90 24.47 -6.18
C ILE A 18 3.58 24.62 -4.69
N ARG A 19 3.75 25.84 -4.15
CA ARG A 19 3.56 26.19 -2.72
C ARG A 19 2.13 25.98 -2.18
N THR A 20 1.29 25.25 -2.89
CA THR A 20 -0.11 24.94 -2.58
C THR A 20 -0.41 23.54 -3.13
N GLY A 21 -0.73 22.58 -2.27
CA GLY A 21 -1.31 21.31 -2.73
C GLY A 21 -0.95 20.04 -1.95
N GLY A 22 -0.36 20.11 -0.76
CA GLY A 22 -0.22 18.91 0.08
C GLY A 22 -1.51 18.62 0.86
N GLU A 23 -1.78 17.36 1.13
CA GLU A 23 -2.87 16.94 2.02
C GLU A 23 -2.42 17.02 3.48
N LEU A 24 -3.24 17.63 4.35
CA LEU A 24 -3.04 17.52 5.79
C LEU A 24 -3.52 16.14 6.26
N ARG A 25 -2.62 15.39 6.90
CA ARG A 25 -2.90 14.06 7.45
C ARG A 25 -2.61 14.02 8.93
N TYR A 26 -3.43 13.27 9.66
CA TYR A 26 -3.31 13.06 11.10
C TYR A 26 -2.78 11.65 11.41
N PRO A 27 -1.97 11.48 12.47
CA PRO A 27 -1.50 10.15 12.91
C PRO A 27 -2.63 9.13 13.12
N SER A 28 -3.80 9.60 13.56
CA SER A 28 -4.98 8.75 13.81
C SER A 28 -5.58 8.13 12.54
N GLU A 29 -5.22 8.62 11.35
CA GLU A 29 -5.64 8.02 10.08
C GLU A 29 -4.89 6.72 9.75
N GLY A 30 -3.83 6.43 10.51
CA GLY A 30 -3.01 5.23 10.34
C GLY A 30 -1.87 5.39 9.34
N PRO A 31 -1.25 4.28 8.92
CA PRO A 31 -0.11 4.31 8.01
C PRO A 31 -0.48 4.83 6.62
N LEU A 32 0.43 5.58 6.00
CA LEU A 32 0.25 6.19 4.69
C LEU A 32 1.34 5.74 3.72
N THR A 33 0.96 5.40 2.49
CA THR A 33 1.92 5.15 1.41
C THR A 33 2.32 6.45 0.73
N VAL A 34 3.62 6.76 0.72
CA VAL A 34 4.20 7.96 0.09
C VAL A 34 5.36 7.59 -0.84
N SER A 35 5.80 8.53 -1.68
CA SER A 35 7.01 8.32 -2.48
C SER A 35 8.27 8.24 -1.60
N ASP A 36 9.36 7.67 -2.12
CA ASP A 36 10.58 7.50 -1.34
C ASP A 36 11.21 8.85 -0.97
N ASP A 37 11.12 9.83 -1.88
CA ASP A 37 11.56 11.21 -1.64
C ASP A 37 10.74 11.89 -0.54
N GLU A 38 9.42 11.65 -0.51
CA GLU A 38 8.55 12.20 0.51
C GLU A 38 8.78 11.52 1.87
N ALA A 39 8.96 10.20 1.90
CA ALA A 39 9.36 9.49 3.11
C ALA A 39 10.69 10.01 3.66
N LYS A 40 11.67 10.25 2.77
CA LYS A 40 12.95 10.86 3.15
C LYS A 40 12.77 12.27 3.70
N ARG A 41 11.98 13.13 3.04
CA ARG A 41 11.67 14.49 3.52
C ARG A 41 11.07 14.44 4.92
N LEU A 42 10.09 13.56 5.15
CA LEU A 42 9.42 13.43 6.44
C LEU A 42 10.36 12.89 7.53
N LYS A 43 11.24 11.93 7.18
CA LYS A 43 12.31 11.43 8.06
C LYS A 43 13.29 12.54 8.44
N ASP A 44 13.79 13.29 7.47
CA ASP A 44 14.77 14.38 7.66
C ASP A 44 14.20 15.51 8.54
N ASN A 45 12.86 15.64 8.63
CA ASN A 45 12.17 16.61 9.49
C ASN A 45 11.66 16.02 10.82
N ASN A 46 11.97 14.76 11.15
CA ASN A 46 11.49 14.06 12.35
C ASN A 46 9.95 14.04 12.48
N LEU A 47 9.23 13.92 11.37
CA LEU A 47 7.77 13.90 11.33
C LEU A 47 7.18 12.48 11.33
N LEU A 48 8.04 11.46 11.48
CA LEU A 48 7.67 10.05 11.44
C LEU A 48 7.66 9.44 12.84
N ASP A 49 6.65 8.61 13.10
CA ASP A 49 6.60 7.75 14.27
C ASP A 49 7.28 6.43 13.94
N GLY A 50 8.56 6.30 14.32
CA GLY A 50 9.42 5.16 13.97
C GLY A 50 10.21 5.34 12.67
N ASP A 51 11.00 4.31 12.33
CA ASP A 51 11.78 4.33 11.08
C ASP A 51 10.86 3.94 9.89
N PRO A 52 10.79 4.75 8.81
CA PRO A 52 10.07 4.38 7.59
C PRO A 52 10.53 3.06 6.96
N GLU A 53 11.72 2.58 7.28
CA GLU A 53 12.21 1.26 6.84
C GLU A 53 11.68 0.08 7.68
N ASN A 54 11.11 0.35 8.84
CA ASN A 54 10.50 -0.66 9.71
C ASN A 54 8.98 -0.74 9.55
N VAL A 55 8.39 0.11 8.73
CA VAL A 55 6.98 -0.02 8.40
C VAL A 55 6.88 -1.09 7.32
N PRO A 56 6.05 -2.13 7.49
CA PRO A 56 5.89 -3.16 6.46
C PRO A 56 5.60 -2.48 5.13
N ASP A 57 6.28 -2.90 4.06
CA ASP A 57 5.93 -2.42 2.72
C ASP A 57 4.44 -2.61 2.50
N ALA A 58 3.82 -1.66 1.79
CA ALA A 58 2.45 -1.81 1.31
C ALA A 58 2.46 -3.02 0.40
N ASN A 59 2.20 -4.21 0.92
CA ASN A 59 1.93 -5.34 0.07
C ASN A 59 0.68 -4.94 -0.71
N PRO A 60 0.79 -4.67 -2.02
CA PRO A 60 -0.36 -4.26 -2.82
C PRO A 60 -1.42 -5.37 -2.89
N ASN A 61 -1.10 -6.54 -2.34
CA ASN A 61 -1.94 -7.71 -2.21
C ASN A 61 -2.32 -8.01 -0.74
N ALA A 62 -2.12 -7.07 0.19
CA ALA A 62 -2.56 -7.19 1.59
C ALA A 62 -4.08 -7.40 1.68
N ASP A 63 -4.84 -6.90 0.70
CA ASP A 63 -6.27 -7.13 0.53
C ASP A 63 -6.61 -8.62 0.32
N LEU A 64 -5.65 -9.42 -0.16
CA LEU A 64 -5.84 -10.85 -0.42
C LEU A 64 -5.46 -11.73 0.79
N VAL A 65 -4.66 -11.19 1.72
CA VAL A 65 -4.12 -11.96 2.86
C VAL A 65 -5.23 -12.19 3.90
N GLY A 66 -5.48 -13.46 4.24
CA GLY A 66 -6.51 -13.85 5.22
C GLY A 66 -7.91 -14.02 4.65
N LEU A 67 -8.10 -13.78 3.34
CA LEU A 67 -9.36 -14.07 2.66
C LEU A 67 -9.58 -15.57 2.48
N LYS A 68 -10.86 -15.99 2.54
CA LYS A 68 -11.24 -17.37 2.26
C LYS A 68 -11.18 -17.65 0.75
N PRO A 69 -11.01 -18.91 0.34
CA PRO A 69 -11.05 -19.30 -1.09
C PRO A 69 -12.29 -18.81 -1.85
N ALA A 70 -13.44 -18.68 -1.16
CA ALA A 70 -14.65 -18.15 -1.76
C ALA A 70 -14.54 -16.65 -2.10
N GLU A 71 -13.93 -15.86 -1.22
CA GLU A 71 -13.72 -14.41 -1.41
C GLU A 71 -12.67 -14.17 -2.50
N LEU A 72 -11.59 -14.95 -2.50
CA LEU A 72 -10.55 -14.89 -3.54
C LEU A 72 -11.09 -15.21 -4.93
N LYS A 73 -12.04 -16.15 -5.06
CA LYS A 73 -12.73 -16.42 -6.33
C LYS A 73 -13.55 -15.23 -6.84
N VAL A 74 -14.21 -14.49 -5.94
CA VAL A 74 -14.95 -13.29 -6.33
C VAL A 74 -14.00 -12.22 -6.85
N ILE A 75 -12.87 -12.02 -6.18
CA ILE A 75 -11.85 -11.06 -6.60
C ILE A 75 -11.28 -11.46 -7.97
N ALA A 76 -10.88 -12.72 -8.13
CA ALA A 76 -10.36 -13.23 -9.39
C ALA A 76 -11.38 -13.06 -10.54
N LEU A 77 -12.67 -13.31 -10.28
CA LEU A 77 -13.72 -13.09 -11.28
C LEU A 77 -13.89 -11.61 -11.64
N LYS A 78 -13.84 -10.73 -10.64
CA LYS A 78 -13.97 -9.28 -10.82
C LYS A 78 -12.80 -8.70 -11.62
N GLU A 79 -11.60 -9.22 -11.40
CA GLU A 79 -10.37 -8.78 -12.05
C GLU A 79 -10.10 -9.51 -13.37
N GLY A 80 -10.79 -10.62 -13.65
CA GLY A 80 -10.50 -11.44 -14.82
C GLY A 80 -9.25 -12.32 -14.68
N ALA A 81 -8.76 -12.49 -13.45
CA ALA A 81 -7.58 -13.31 -13.15
C ALA A 81 -7.91 -14.81 -13.32
N PRO A 82 -7.23 -15.54 -14.23
CA PRO A 82 -7.47 -16.96 -14.41
C PRO A 82 -6.88 -17.77 -13.26
N LEU A 83 -7.73 -18.47 -12.52
CA LEU A 83 -7.31 -19.29 -11.36
C LEU A 83 -6.74 -20.66 -11.73
N ASN A 84 -6.83 -21.11 -12.98
CA ASN A 84 -6.23 -22.37 -13.49
C ASN A 84 -6.40 -23.57 -12.53
N ASP A 85 -7.63 -23.83 -12.10
CA ASP A 85 -7.98 -24.93 -11.17
C ASP A 85 -7.40 -24.83 -9.75
N ALA A 86 -6.87 -23.67 -9.34
CA ALA A 86 -6.45 -23.43 -7.97
C ALA A 86 -7.61 -23.68 -6.99
N THR A 87 -7.36 -24.53 -5.99
CA THR A 87 -8.32 -24.87 -4.92
C THR A 87 -7.88 -24.38 -3.55
N LYS A 88 -6.59 -24.08 -3.36
CA LYS A 88 -6.03 -23.51 -2.14
C LYS A 88 -6.00 -21.99 -2.21
N ALA A 89 -6.15 -21.33 -1.05
CA ALA A 89 -6.11 -19.88 -0.96
C ALA A 89 -4.79 -19.31 -1.48
N ASP A 90 -3.65 -19.87 -1.06
CA ASP A 90 -2.32 -19.39 -1.45
C ASP A 90 -2.10 -19.43 -2.97
N ASP A 91 -2.57 -20.50 -3.64
CA ASP A 91 -2.47 -20.66 -5.09
C ASP A 91 -3.37 -19.64 -5.82
N MET A 92 -4.57 -19.36 -5.27
CA MET A 92 -5.46 -18.34 -5.81
C MET A 92 -4.87 -16.94 -5.66
N ILE A 93 -4.28 -16.63 -4.51
CA ILE A 93 -3.58 -15.37 -4.26
C ILE A 93 -2.45 -15.24 -5.29
N ALA A 94 -1.60 -16.25 -5.45
CA ALA A 94 -0.51 -16.23 -6.42
C ALA A 94 -0.98 -15.98 -7.85
N ALA A 95 -2.11 -16.58 -8.27
CA ALA A 95 -2.70 -16.36 -9.58
C ALA A 95 -3.20 -14.92 -9.79
N ILE A 96 -3.89 -14.36 -8.78
CA ILE A 96 -4.36 -12.97 -8.80
C ILE A 96 -3.17 -11.99 -8.84
N VAL A 97 -2.16 -12.20 -7.99
CA VAL A 97 -0.95 -11.38 -7.97
C VAL A 97 -0.20 -11.44 -9.30
N ALA A 98 -0.05 -12.63 -9.88
CA ALA A 98 0.59 -12.82 -11.18
C ALA A 98 -0.18 -12.15 -12.33
N HIS A 99 -1.51 -12.08 -12.23
CA HIS A 99 -2.34 -11.36 -13.18
C HIS A 99 -2.15 -9.83 -13.04
N ARG A 100 -2.28 -9.29 -11.82
CA ARG A 100 -2.06 -7.86 -11.52
C ARG A 100 -0.66 -7.38 -11.97
N SER A 101 0.35 -8.22 -11.84
CA SER A 101 1.74 -7.89 -12.25
C SER A 101 1.96 -7.88 -13.76
N LYS A 102 1.05 -8.45 -14.56
CA LYS A 102 1.09 -8.41 -16.04
C LYS A 102 0.33 -7.22 -16.63
N GLU A 103 -0.61 -6.66 -15.87
CA GLU A 103 -1.38 -5.48 -16.26
C GLU A 103 -0.75 -4.14 -15.83
N ALA A 104 0.32 -4.21 -15.00
CA ALA A 104 1.14 -3.07 -14.59
C ALA A 104 2.26 -2.78 -15.60
#